data_AF-A0A078LJB5-F1
#
_entry.id   AF-A0A078LJB5-F1
#
_cell.length_a   1.000
_cell.length_b   1.000
_cell.length_c   1.000
_cell.angle_alpha   90.00
_cell.angle_beta   90.00
_cell.angle_gamma   90.00
#
_symmetry.space_group_name_H-M   'P 1'
#
loop_
_entity.id
_entity.type
_entity.pdbx_description
1 polymer ?
#
loop_
_entity_poly.entity_id
_entity_poly.type
_entity_poly.pdbx_seq_one_letter_code
_entity_poly.pdbx_strand_id
1 'polypeptide(L)'
;MASQQMITRRGTQIPLPLLNVDLHVSPGFTGRVVVHVKDGRQICDYPLRENDHICTMEGFLTLARQAGWVVTPPEDVTEVCACGTNSNPNS
;
A
#
# COMPACT_ATOMS: atom_id res chain seq x y z
N MET A 1 -26.64 23.12 12.00
CA MET A 1 -25.73 22.94 13.15
C MET A 1 -25.42 21.46 13.23
N ALA A 2 -24.15 21.06 13.06
CA ALA A 2 -23.78 19.64 13.12
C ALA A 2 -23.78 19.16 14.58
N SER A 3 -24.48 18.07 14.88
CA SER A 3 -24.42 17.42 16.18
C SER A 3 -23.06 16.76 16.34
N GLN A 4 -22.23 17.29 17.25
CA GLN A 4 -20.93 16.68 17.55
C GLN A 4 -21.16 15.39 18.34
N GLN A 5 -20.86 14.25 17.72
CA GLN A 5 -20.89 12.96 18.39
C GLN A 5 -19.70 12.84 19.35
N MET A 6 -19.93 12.29 20.54
CA MET A 6 -18.92 12.13 21.59
C MET A 6 -18.54 10.66 21.75
N ILE A 7 -17.26 10.39 22.01
CA ILE A 7 -16.75 9.05 22.34
C ILE A 7 -16.09 9.04 23.72
N THR A 8 -16.13 7.91 24.41
CA THR A 8 -15.44 7.73 25.70
C THR A 8 -14.07 7.12 25.46
N ARG A 9 -13.00 7.86 25.79
CA ARG A 9 -11.61 7.40 25.73
C ARG A 9 -10.99 7.51 27.11
N ARG A 10 -10.56 6.37 27.69
CA ARG A 10 -9.96 6.30 29.04
C ARG A 10 -10.82 6.96 30.14
N GLY A 11 -12.14 6.80 30.06
CA GLY A 11 -13.08 7.41 31.01
C GLY A 11 -13.35 8.91 30.80
N THR A 12 -12.70 9.54 29.82
CA THR A 12 -12.94 10.94 29.44
C THR A 12 -13.78 10.99 28.17
N GLN A 13 -14.82 11.84 28.17
CA GLN A 13 -15.65 12.08 27.00
C GLN A 13 -14.93 13.07 26.08
N ILE A 14 -14.62 12.66 24.85
CA ILE A 14 -13.95 13.50 23.85
C ILE A 14 -14.83 13.60 22.59
N PRO A 15 -14.76 14.71 21.83
CA PRO A 15 -15.38 14.80 20.53
C PRO A 15 -14.85 13.67 19.62
N LEU A 16 -15.72 13.09 18.79
CA LEU A 16 -15.31 12.15 17.76
C LEU A 16 -14.27 12.85 16.86
N PRO A 17 -13.06 12.30 16.69
CA PRO A 17 -12.07 12.89 15.80
C PRO A 17 -12.59 12.78 14.36
N LEU A 18 -12.87 13.93 13.75
CA LEU A 18 -13.33 14.07 12.38
C LEU A 18 -12.18 14.60 11.52
N LEU A 19 -11.96 13.97 10.36
CA LEU A 19 -11.10 14.49 9.31
C LEU A 19 -11.97 15.15 8.24
N ASN A 20 -11.85 16.46 8.11
CA ASN A 20 -12.44 17.18 6.98
C ASN A 20 -11.52 17.00 5.76
N VAL A 21 -12.12 16.69 4.61
CA VAL A 21 -11.42 16.43 3.35
C VAL A 21 -12.05 17.32 2.29
N ASP A 22 -11.22 18.07 1.57
CA ASP A 22 -11.63 18.89 0.44
C ASP A 22 -11.44 18.07 -0.85
N LEU A 23 -12.52 17.77 -1.56
CA LEU A 23 -12.48 16.96 -2.78
C LEU A 23 -12.47 17.85 -4.02
N HIS A 24 -11.51 17.64 -4.91
CA HIS A 24 -11.34 18.43 -6.14
C HIS A 24 -12.02 17.75 -7.33
N VAL A 25 -13.36 17.70 -7.30
CA VAL A 25 -14.18 17.10 -8.37
C VAL A 25 -15.17 18.10 -8.95
N SER A 26 -15.68 17.83 -10.16
CA SER A 26 -16.70 18.68 -10.77
C SER A 26 -18.02 18.60 -9.99
N PRO A 27 -18.86 19.65 -9.98
CA PRO A 27 -20.14 19.65 -9.25
C PRO A 27 -21.14 18.55 -9.68
N GLY A 28 -20.97 17.98 -10.87
CA GLY A 28 -21.78 16.87 -11.37
C GLY A 28 -21.09 15.50 -11.28
N PHE A 29 -19.94 15.41 -10.60
CA PHE A 29 -19.16 14.18 -10.53
C PHE A 29 -19.93 13.05 -9.83
N THR A 30 -19.97 11.88 -10.46
CA THR A 30 -20.47 10.64 -9.88
C THR A 30 -19.39 9.58 -10.02
N GLY A 31 -18.95 8.99 -8.92
CA GLY A 31 -17.88 8.00 -8.94
C GLY A 31 -17.25 7.79 -7.58
N ARG A 32 -16.03 7.24 -7.59
CA ARG A 32 -15.22 7.01 -6.40
C ARG A 32 -14.02 7.96 -6.41
N VAL A 33 -13.63 8.45 -5.24
CA VAL A 33 -12.43 9.27 -5.06
C VAL A 33 -11.56 8.59 -4.01
N VAL A 34 -10.27 8.47 -4.31
CA VAL A 34 -9.28 7.98 -3.35
C VAL A 34 -8.67 9.19 -2.65
N VAL A 35 -8.56 9.09 -1.32
CA VAL A 35 -7.94 10.14 -0.49
C VAL A 35 -6.71 9.55 0.18
N HIS A 36 -5.57 10.20 0.00
CA HIS A 36 -4.36 9.86 0.74
C HIS A 36 -4.28 10.76 1.98
N VAL A 37 -4.29 10.12 3.14
CA VAL A 37 -4.18 10.78 4.45
C VAL A 37 -2.85 10.40 5.08
N LYS A 38 -2.10 11.41 5.53
CA LYS A 38 -0.88 11.24 6.30
C LYS A 38 -0.92 12.14 7.53
N ASP A 39 -0.62 11.58 8.69
CA ASP A 39 -0.60 12.31 9.98
C ASP A 39 -1.90 13.08 10.27
N GLY A 40 -3.04 12.47 9.94
CA GLY A 40 -4.37 13.07 10.14
C GLY A 40 -4.67 14.25 9.22
N ARG A 41 -3.93 14.40 8.10
CA ARG A 41 -4.17 15.43 7.09
C ARG A 41 -4.28 14.81 5.71
N GLN A 42 -5.24 15.28 4.92
CA GLN A 42 -5.29 15.00 3.49
C GLN A 42 -4.03 15.57 2.84
N ILE A 43 -3.33 14.74 2.06
CA ILE A 43 -2.18 15.16 1.26
C ILE A 43 -2.46 15.13 -0.23
N CYS A 44 -3.38 14.28 -0.70
CA CYS A 44 -3.93 14.33 -2.05
C CYS A 44 -5.26 13.60 -2.16
N ASP A 45 -6.00 13.91 -3.22
CA ASP A 45 -7.20 13.20 -3.66
C ASP A 45 -7.18 13.03 -5.19
N TYR A 46 -7.77 11.93 -5.68
CA TYR A 46 -7.94 11.72 -7.12
C TYR A 46 -9.14 10.81 -7.43
N PRO A 47 -9.85 11.05 -8.55
CA PRO A 47 -10.92 10.17 -9.00
C PRO A 47 -10.38 8.78 -9.35
N LEU A 48 -11.04 7.74 -8.83
CA LEU A 48 -10.76 6.36 -9.19
C LEU A 48 -11.43 6.03 -10.53
N ARG A 49 -10.65 5.65 -11.54
CA ARG A 49 -11.18 5.29 -12.85
C ARG A 49 -11.81 3.91 -12.80
N GLU A 50 -12.66 3.61 -13.78
CA GLU A 50 -13.36 2.32 -13.86
C GLU A 50 -12.40 1.12 -13.91
N ASN A 51 -11.25 1.29 -14.58
CA ASN A 51 -10.24 0.26 -14.74
C ASN A 51 -9.19 0.23 -13.60
N ASP A 52 -9.24 1.20 -12.68
CA ASP A 52 -8.30 1.25 -11.56
C ASP A 52 -8.72 0.24 -10.48
N HIS A 53 -7.75 -0.53 -9.99
CA HIS A 53 -7.95 -1.48 -8.90
C HIS A 53 -7.21 -1.01 -7.65
N ILE A 54 -7.92 -0.96 -6.52
CA ILE A 54 -7.33 -0.74 -5.20
C ILE A 54 -7.34 -2.07 -4.46
N CYS A 55 -6.15 -2.54 -4.09
CA CYS A 55 -6.01 -3.75 -3.30
C CYS A 55 -4.76 -3.65 -2.42
N THR A 56 -4.68 -4.53 -1.43
CA THR A 56 -3.43 -4.76 -0.70
C THR A 56 -2.38 -5.35 -1.65
N MET A 57 -1.11 -5.30 -1.26
CA MET A 57 -0.04 -5.98 -2.02
C MET A 57 -0.36 -7.47 -2.22
N GLU A 58 -0.88 -8.15 -1.20
CA GLU A 58 -1.30 -9.55 -1.30
C GLU A 58 -2.45 -9.74 -2.30
N GLY A 59 -3.43 -8.83 -2.29
CA GLY A 59 -4.51 -8.82 -3.28
C GLY A 59 -3.98 -8.62 -4.70
N PHE A 60 -3.04 -7.69 -4.89
CA PHE A 60 -2.36 -7.48 -6.17
C PHE A 60 -1.66 -8.74 -6.65
N LEU A 61 -0.86 -9.39 -5.80
CA LEU A 61 -0.15 -10.63 -6.14
C LEU A 61 -1.11 -11.77 -6.49
N THR A 62 -2.26 -11.84 -5.79
CA THR A 62 -3.30 -12.83 -6.06
C THR A 62 -3.90 -12.64 -7.46
N LEU A 63 -4.26 -11.40 -7.80
CA LEU A 63 -4.78 -11.05 -9.12
C LEU A 63 -3.74 -11.29 -10.23
N ALA A 64 -2.49 -10.91 -9.98
CA ALA A 64 -1.39 -11.13 -10.93
C ALA A 64 -1.21 -12.62 -11.23
N ARG A 65 -1.17 -13.48 -10.20
CA ARG A 65 -1.07 -14.94 -10.37
C ARG A 65 -2.26 -15.53 -11.12
N GLN A 66 -3.49 -15.07 -10.84
CA GLN A 66 -4.69 -15.50 -11.58
C GLN A 66 -4.62 -15.13 -13.06
N ALA A 67 -3.97 -14.01 -13.38
CA ALA A 67 -3.70 -13.58 -14.75
C ALA A 67 -2.45 -14.26 -15.37
N GLY A 68 -1.81 -15.22 -14.68
CA GLY A 68 -0.66 -15.97 -15.18
C GLY A 68 0.70 -15.29 -14.99
N TRP A 69 0.78 -14.22 -14.20
CA TRP A 69 2.05 -13.57 -13.90
C TRP A 69 2.84 -14.34 -12.85
N VAL A 70 4.17 -14.41 -13.06
CA VAL A 70 5.11 -15.08 -12.15
C VAL A 70 6.18 -14.08 -11.73
N VAL A 71 6.58 -14.14 -10.45
CA VAL A 71 7.69 -13.34 -9.92
C VAL A 71 8.99 -14.07 -10.19
N THR A 72 9.87 -13.50 -11.00
CA THR A 72 11.23 -14.00 -11.23
C THR A 72 12.18 -13.23 -10.32
N PRO A 73 12.86 -13.90 -9.35
CA PRO A 73 13.88 -13.23 -8.58
C PRO A 73 15.06 -12.82 -9.48
N PRO A 74 15.80 -11.75 -9.15
CA PRO A 74 17.06 -11.44 -9.81
C PRO A 74 18.01 -12.65 -9.71
N GLU A 75 18.88 -12.84 -10.70
CA GLU A 75 19.91 -13.87 -10.63
C GLU A 75 20.83 -13.60 -9.43
N ASP A 76 20.97 -14.58 -8.54
CA ASP A 76 21.98 -14.54 -7.49
C ASP A 76 23.35 -14.45 -8.19
N VAL A 77 24.06 -13.34 -7.99
CA VAL A 77 25.50 -13.28 -8.20
C VAL A 77 26.14 -14.25 -7.20
N THR A 78 26.19 -15.52 -7.61
CA THR A 78 27.01 -16.53 -6.96
C THR A 78 28.44 -16.06 -7.14
N GLU A 79 29.00 -15.43 -6.10
CA GLU A 79 30.45 -15.34 -5.96
C GLU A 79 30.96 -16.78 -5.99
N VAL A 80 31.55 -17.16 -7.12
CA VAL A 80 32.25 -18.42 -7.27
C VAL A 80 33.41 -18.38 -6.27
N CYS A 81 33.22 -18.98 -5.10
CA CYS A 81 34.32 -19.33 -4.21
C CYS A 81 35.19 -20.36 -4.96
N ALA A 82 36.13 -19.87 -5.76
CA ALA A 82 37.19 -20.69 -6.33
C ALA A 82 38.16 -21.07 -5.20
N CYS A 83 37.77 -22.01 -4.33
CA CYS A 83 38.75 -22.76 -3.55
C CYS A 83 39.40 -23.79 -4.48
N GLY A 84 40.46 -23.35 -5.16
CA GLY A 84 41.29 -24.19 -6.01
C GLY A 84 41.82 -25.39 -5.22
N THR A 85 41.64 -26.58 -5.80
CA THR A 85 42.24 -27.82 -5.36
C THR A 85 43.74 -27.80 -5.67
N ASN A 86 44.61 -27.82 -4.64
CA ASN A 86 45.96 -28.34 -4.80
C ASN A 86 46.08 -29.69 -4.11
N SER A 87 45.81 -30.74 -4.89
CA SER A 87 46.24 -32.09 -4.56
C SER A 87 47.76 -32.10 -4.34
N ASN A 88 48.23 -32.65 -3.23
CA ASN A 88 49.61 -33.11 -3.12
C ASN A 88 49.63 -34.55 -2.58
N PRO A 89 49.92 -35.56 -3.41
CA PRO A 89 50.14 -36.92 -2.94
C PRO A 89 51.66 -37.13 -2.79
N ASN A 90 52.26 -36.63 -1.71
CA ASN A 90 53.47 -37.17 -1.08
C ASN A 90 54.02 -36.22 -0.01
N SER A 91 53.89 -36.60 1.26
CA SER A 91 54.88 -36.48 2.34
C SER A 91 54.42 -37.30 3.54
#